data_AF-A0A947AIT8-F1
#
_entry.id   AF-A0A947AIT8-F1
#
_cell.length_a   1.000
_cell.length_b   1.000
_cell.length_c   1.000
_cell.angle_alpha   90.00
_cell.angle_beta   90.00
_cell.angle_gamma   90.00
#
_symmetry.space_group_name_H-M   'P 1'
#
loop_
_entity.id
_entity.type
_entity.pdbx_description
1 polymer ?
#
loop_
_entity_poly.entity_id
_entity_poly.type
_entity_poly.pdbx_seq_one_letter_code
_entity_poly.pdbx_strand_id
1 'polypeptide(L)'
;VAGGLFAHVLGYVNPATFGIQKLAEVLAMVYFGGLNSVYGSIVGAVSLSVLGEALRPLELFKWIAIPLLLILVMIYRPTGLIAFKEFNVKKLIQPKKKKEKEV
;
A
#
# COMPACT_ATOMS: atom_id res chain seq x y z
N VAL A 1 9.73 -6.17 4.92
CA VAL A 1 10.88 -5.35 5.36
C VAL A 1 10.57 -3.84 5.24
N ALA A 2 9.39 -3.35 5.68
CA ALA A 2 9.06 -1.92 5.57
C ALA A 2 9.38 -1.15 6.86
N GLY A 3 8.90 -1.61 8.03
CA GLY A 3 9.17 -0.98 9.32
C GLY A 3 10.65 -0.97 9.70
N GLY A 4 11.40 -2.03 9.40
CA GLY A 4 12.85 -2.07 9.60
C GLY A 4 13.61 -1.08 8.71
N LEU A 5 13.18 -0.90 7.46
CA LEU A 5 13.75 0.12 6.58
C LEU A 5 13.44 1.53 7.10
N PHE A 6 12.21 1.77 7.56
CA PHE A 6 11.81 3.05 8.15
C PHE A 6 12.63 3.38 9.42
N ALA A 7 12.82 2.41 10.32
CA ALA A 7 13.67 2.56 11.49
C ALA A 7 15.13 2.86 11.14
N HIS A 8 15.67 2.21 10.10
CA HIS A 8 17.02 2.45 9.63
C HIS A 8 17.19 3.87 9.05
N VAL A 9 16.20 4.37 8.30
CA VAL A 9 16.22 5.73 7.74
C VAL A 9 16.11 6.81 8.82
N LEU A 10 15.28 6.59 9.85
CA LEU A 10 15.12 7.54 10.94
C LEU A 10 16.23 7.46 12.00
N GLY A 11 16.94 6.34 12.11
CA GLY A 11 18.01 6.13 13.09
C GLY A 11 17.56 5.88 14.52
N TYR A 12 16.25 5.89 14.79
CA TYR A 12 15.65 5.56 16.08
C TYR A 12 14.23 5.00 15.91
N VAL A 13 13.72 4.29 16.92
CA VAL A 13 12.37 3.73 16.93
C VAL A 13 11.58 4.36 18.07
N ASN A 14 10.50 5.08 17.74
CA ASN A 14 9.56 5.60 18.72
C ASN A 14 8.17 4.96 18.51
N PRO A 15 7.68 4.14 19.47
CA PRO A 15 6.38 3.48 19.36
C PRO A 15 5.19 4.46 19.29
N ALA A 16 5.33 5.67 19.83
CA ALA A 16 4.27 6.69 19.77
C ALA A 16 3.95 7.13 18.33
N THR A 17 4.89 6.97 17.39
CA THR A 17 4.66 7.30 15.97
C THR A 17 3.86 6.23 15.21
N PHE A 18 3.72 5.04 15.78
CA PHE A 18 2.97 3.91 15.22
C PHE A 18 1.57 3.77 15.83
N GLY A 19 0.94 4.89 16.18
CA GLY A 19 -0.43 4.90 16.70
C GLY A 19 -1.50 4.54 15.66
N ILE A 20 -2.76 4.49 16.11
CA ILE A 20 -3.94 4.19 15.29
C ILE A 20 -4.03 5.10 14.06
N GLN A 21 -3.68 6.38 14.24
CA GLN A 21 -3.61 7.37 13.17
C GLN A 21 -2.73 6.91 12.00
N LYS A 22 -1.50 6.48 12.29
CA LYS A 22 -0.57 6.04 11.26
C LYS A 22 -1.01 4.73 10.63
N LEU A 23 -1.56 3.82 11.43
CA LEU A 23 -2.11 2.55 10.94
C LEU A 23 -3.27 2.78 9.96
N ALA A 24 -4.25 3.62 10.32
CA ALA A 24 -5.36 3.96 9.43
C ALA A 24 -4.89 4.62 8.13
N GLU A 25 -3.88 5.49 8.19
CA GLU A 25 -3.29 6.14 7.01
C GLU A 25 -2.62 5.12 6.08
N VAL A 26 -1.81 4.21 6.62
CA VAL A 26 -1.15 3.15 5.83
C VAL A 26 -2.18 2.19 5.24
N LEU A 27 -3.23 1.82 6.00
CA LEU A 27 -4.32 1.01 5.46
C LEU A 27 -5.07 1.75 4.34
N ALA A 28 -5.39 3.03 4.52
CA ALA A 28 -6.01 3.84 3.46
C ALA A 28 -5.19 3.79 2.17
N MET A 29 -3.86 3.95 2.24
CA MET A 29 -2.98 3.90 1.08
C MET A 29 -3.07 2.56 0.33
N VAL A 30 -3.02 1.46 1.07
CA VAL A 30 -3.03 0.11 0.50
C VAL A 30 -4.42 -0.27 -0.02
N TYR A 31 -5.49 0.02 0.72
CA TYR A 31 -6.86 -0.29 0.31
C TYR A 31 -7.33 0.56 -0.87
N PHE A 32 -6.95 1.85 -0.92
CA PHE A 32 -7.22 2.72 -2.06
C PHE A 32 -6.54 2.20 -3.33
N GLY A 33 -5.27 1.78 -3.21
CA GLY A 33 -4.49 1.22 -4.31
C GLY A 33 -4.90 -0.18 -4.77
N GLY A 34 -5.18 -1.07 -3.81
CA GLY A 34 -5.59 -2.46 -4.01
C GLY A 34 -4.73 -3.47 -3.26
N LEU A 35 -5.39 -4.33 -2.47
CA LEU A 35 -4.75 -5.37 -1.65
C LEU A 35 -4.03 -6.45 -2.47
N ASN A 36 -4.45 -6.68 -3.72
CA ASN A 36 -3.97 -7.78 -4.56
C ASN A 36 -2.99 -7.34 -5.66
N SER A 37 -2.50 -6.09 -5.62
CA SER A 37 -1.57 -5.56 -6.62
C SER A 37 -0.53 -4.65 -5.99
N VAL A 38 0.75 -4.98 -6.20
CA VAL A 38 1.89 -4.14 -5.78
C VAL A 38 1.86 -2.79 -6.50
N TYR A 39 1.60 -2.78 -7.81
CA TYR A 39 1.47 -1.55 -8.59
C TYR A 39 0.30 -0.70 -8.12
N GLY A 40 -0.85 -1.32 -7.85
CA GLY A 40 -2.01 -0.63 -7.28
C GLY A 40 -1.68 0.03 -5.95
N SER A 41 -1.04 -0.71 -5.03
CA SER A 41 -0.61 -0.21 -3.72
C SER A 41 0.37 0.99 -3.84
N ILE A 42 1.32 0.97 -4.77
CA ILE A 42 2.24 2.09 -5.01
C ILE A 42 1.46 3.32 -5.49
N VAL A 43 0.58 3.17 -6.49
CA VAL A 43 -0.22 4.29 -7.01
C VAL A 43 -1.16 4.83 -5.94
N GLY A 44 -1.74 3.96 -5.11
CA GLY A 44 -2.60 4.37 -4.00
C GLY A 44 -1.85 5.13 -2.91
N ALA A 45 -0.65 4.67 -2.54
CA ALA A 45 0.21 5.36 -1.59
C ALA A 45 0.63 6.75 -2.11
N VAL A 46 1.03 6.85 -3.37
CA VAL A 46 1.39 8.15 -3.99
C VAL A 46 0.17 9.07 -4.04
N SER A 47 -0.98 8.58 -4.48
CA SER A 47 -2.20 9.38 -4.62
C SER A 47 -2.68 9.93 -3.27
N LEU A 48 -2.75 9.08 -2.24
CA LEU A 48 -3.14 9.53 -0.90
C LEU A 48 -2.07 10.39 -0.23
N SER A 49 -0.79 10.18 -0.53
CA SER A 49 0.27 11.06 -0.04
C SER A 49 0.15 12.46 -0.64
N VAL A 50 -0.12 12.57 -1.95
CA VAL A 50 -0.36 13.85 -2.62
C VAL A 50 -1.63 14.52 -2.09
N LEU A 51 -2.71 13.74 -1.90
CA LEU A 51 -3.95 14.24 -1.30
C LEU A 51 -3.71 14.74 0.13
N GLY A 52 -2.98 14.00 0.94
CA GLY A 52 -2.61 14.40 2.31
C GLY A 52 -1.78 15.68 2.34
N GLU A 53 -0.90 15.87 1.36
CA GLU A 53 -0.12 17.10 1.20
C GLU A 53 -1.01 18.29 0.80
N ALA A 54 -1.95 18.08 -0.13
CA ALA A 54 -2.93 19.10 -0.51
C ALA A 54 -3.86 19.49 0.65
N LEU A 55 -4.15 18.55 1.56
CA LEU A 55 -4.95 18.77 2.77
C LEU A 55 -4.14 19.30 3.97
N ARG A 56 -2.81 19.40 3.84
CA ARG A 56 -1.92 19.90 4.90
C ARG A 56 -2.36 21.26 5.50
N PRO A 57 -2.78 22.29 4.73
CA PRO A 57 -3.21 23.57 5.32
C PRO A 57 -4.51 23.47 6.15
N LEU A 58 -5.25 22.36 6.05
CA LEU A 58 -6.51 22.15 6.77
C LEU A 58 -6.34 21.30 8.04
N GLU A 59 -5.09 20.98 8.43
CA GLU A 59 -4.59 20.20 9.60
C GLU A 59 -5.56 19.17 10.23
N LEU A 60 -6.64 19.63 10.85
CA LEU A 60 -7.70 18.82 11.45
C LEU A 60 -8.49 17.98 10.43
N PHE A 61 -8.77 18.52 9.25
CA PHE A 61 -9.61 17.86 8.24
C PHE A 61 -8.96 16.57 7.70
N LYS A 62 -7.62 16.50 7.66
CA LYS A 62 -6.88 15.31 7.24
C LYS A 62 -7.21 14.09 8.09
N TRP A 63 -7.31 14.28 9.40
CA TRP A 63 -7.53 13.19 10.36
C TRP A 63 -8.94 12.59 10.28
N ILE A 64 -9.88 13.30 9.67
CA ILE A 64 -11.24 12.82 9.39
C ILE A 64 -11.32 12.30 7.95
N ALA A 65 -10.77 13.05 7.00
CA ALA A 65 -10.88 12.76 5.57
C ALA A 65 -10.22 11.43 5.17
N ILE A 66 -9.02 11.14 5.68
CA ILE A 66 -8.28 9.90 5.35
C ILE A 66 -9.07 8.63 5.76
N PRO A 67 -9.48 8.45 7.03
CA PRO A 67 -10.26 7.26 7.42
C PRO A 67 -11.67 7.24 6.82
N LEU A 68 -12.31 8.39 6.60
CA LEU A 68 -13.58 8.45 5.89
C LEU A 68 -13.45 7.93 4.45
N LEU A 69 -12.38 8.35 3.76
CA LEU A 69 -12.09 7.90 2.40
C LEU A 69 -11.78 6.41 2.36
N LEU A 70 -11.06 5.87 3.36
CA LEU A 70 -10.87 4.43 3.53
C LEU A 70 -12.20 3.68 3.65
N ILE A 71 -13.12 4.14 4.49
CA ILE A 71 -14.45 3.52 4.66
C ILE A 71 -15.23 3.55 3.35
N LEU A 72 -15.23 4.69 2.65
CA LEU A 72 -15.87 4.82 1.35
C LEU A 72 -15.29 3.82 0.33
N VAL A 73 -13.96 3.69 0.25
CA VAL A 73 -13.31 2.71 -0.63
C VAL A 73 -13.73 1.30 -0.27
N MET A 74 -13.76 0.95 1.01
CA MET A 74 -14.19 -0.38 1.46
C MET A 74 -15.64 -0.70 1.09
N ILE A 75 -16.53 0.29 1.15
CA ILE A 75 -17.95 0.13 0.76
C ILE A 75 -18.08 -0.05 -0.75
N TYR A 76 -17.47 0.84 -1.55
CA TYR A 76 -17.68 0.83 -2.99
C TYR A 76 -16.83 -0.22 -3.72
N ARG A 77 -15.61 -0.50 -3.23
CA ARG A 77 -14.62 -1.37 -3.88
C ARG A 77 -13.65 -1.99 -2.85
N PRO A 78 -14.05 -3.03 -2.10
CA PRO A 78 -13.22 -3.66 -1.06
C PRO A 78 -11.94 -4.31 -1.62
N THR A 79 -11.88 -4.60 -2.91
CA THR A 79 -10.69 -5.11 -3.62
C THR A 79 -9.73 -4.01 -4.12
N GLY A 80 -10.06 -2.73 -3.91
CA GLY A 80 -9.30 -1.55 -4.34
C GLY A 80 -9.58 -1.07 -5.77
N LEU A 81 -9.11 0.14 -6.09
CA LEU A 81 -9.42 0.85 -7.34
C LEU A 81 -8.62 0.34 -8.54
N ILE A 82 -7.36 -0.08 -8.33
CA ILE A 82 -6.42 -0.41 -9.42
C ILE A 82 -6.04 -1.89 -9.32
N ALA A 83 -6.98 -2.76 -9.71
CA ALA A 83 -6.72 -4.17 -9.89
C ALA A 83 -6.21 -4.44 -11.32
N PHE A 84 -4.99 -4.00 -11.65
CA PHE A 84 -4.30 -4.59 -12.80
C PHE A 84 -4.03 -6.06 -12.48
N LYS A 85 -4.80 -6.90 -13.15
CA LYS A 85 -4.88 -8.34 -13.02
C LYS A 85 -3.48 -8.99 -13.18
N GLU A 86 -3.11 -9.76 -12.17
CA GLU A 86 -2.18 -10.91 -12.21
C GLU A 86 -0.67 -10.64 -12.37
N PHE A 87 0.00 -10.30 -11.27
CA PHE A 87 1.40 -10.73 -11.08
C PHE A 87 1.40 -12.17 -10.54
N ASN A 88 1.25 -13.15 -11.45
CA ASN A 88 1.26 -14.57 -11.10
C ASN A 88 2.69 -15.01 -10.77
N VAL A 89 3.14 -14.74 -9.54
CA VAL A 89 4.47 -15.08 -8.99
C VAL A 89 4.83 -16.56 -9.16
N LYS A 90 3.84 -17.45 -9.31
CA LYS A 90 4.06 -18.88 -9.61
C LYS A 90 4.73 -19.13 -10.97
N LYS A 91 4.62 -18.22 -11.95
CA LYS A 91 5.34 -18.35 -13.24
C LYS A 91 6.82 -17.95 -13.15
N LEU A 92 7.21 -17.07 -12.23
CA LEU A 92 8.61 -16.66 -12.06
C LEU A 92 9.44 -17.66 -11.23
N ILE A 93 8.80 -18.44 -10.36
CA ILE A 93 9.48 -19.41 -9.48
C ILE A 93 9.52 -20.81 -10.11
N GLN A 94 8.89 -21.05 -11.26
CA GLN A 94 9.03 -22.33 -11.96
C GLN A 94 10.43 -22.43 -12.61
N PRO A 95 11.32 -23.30 -12.12
CA PRO A 95 12.57 -23.56 -12.80
C PRO A 95 12.24 -24.19 -14.15
N LYS A 96 12.72 -23.57 -15.22
CA LYS A 96 12.61 -24.07 -16.59
C LYS A 96 13.34 -25.42 -16.63
N LYS A 97 12.61 -26.53 -16.50
CA LYS A 97 13.17 -27.88 -16.67
C LYS A 97 13.77 -27.96 -18.08
N LYS A 98 15.10 -27.93 -18.15
CA LYS A 98 15.88 -28.22 -19.35
C LYS A 98 15.55 -29.66 -19.72
N LYS A 99 14.80 -29.87 -20.80
CA LYS A 99 14.68 -31.19 -21.41
C LYS A 99 16.05 -31.53 -21.99
N GLU A 100 16.80 -32.34 -21.26
CA GLU A 100 17.79 -33.24 -21.84
C GLU A 100 17.03 -34.07 -22.89
N LYS A 101 17.34 -33.86 -24.18
CA LYS A 101 16.97 -34.80 -25.23
C LYS A 101 18.27 -35.46 -25.66
N GLU A 102 18.48 -36.65 -25.15
CA GLU A 102 19.28 -37.68 -25.80
C GLU A 102 18.71 -37.94 -27.20
N VAL A 103 19.53 -37.70 -28.22
CA VAL A 103 19.80 -38.60 -29.35
C VAL A 103 21.09 -38.17 -30.03
#